data_AF-A0A7V9ZU58-F1
#
_entry.id   AF-A0A7V9ZU58-F1
#
_cell.length_a   1.000
_cell.length_b   1.000
_cell.length_c   1.000
_cell.angle_alpha   90.00
_cell.angle_beta   90.00
_cell.angle_gamma   90.00
#
_symmetry.space_group_name_H-M   'P 1'
#
loop_
_entity.id
_entity.type
_entity.pdbx_description
1 polymer ?
#
loop_
_entity_poly.entity_id
_entity_poly.type
_entity_poly.pdbx_seq_one_letter_code
_entity_poly.pdbx_strand_id
1 'polypeptide(L)'
;MKKWTIKKHNHDEVKQLADALKISSIVSALLISRGYETEESAHKFLNPSYEHLHEPFLMKGIKEAVGRILKAIENREKILIWGDYDVDGTTGTVVLRKALEILGAETGFL
;
A
#
# COMPACT_ATOMS: atom_id res chain seq x y z
N MET A 1 7.04 -11.12 -31.47
CA MET A 1 7.34 -12.26 -30.55
C MET A 1 7.68 -11.72 -29.18
N LYS A 2 7.11 -12.27 -28.10
CA LYS A 2 7.54 -11.92 -26.73
C LYS A 2 8.92 -12.52 -26.47
N LYS A 3 9.88 -11.71 -26.03
CA LYS A 3 11.25 -12.14 -25.69
C LYS A 3 11.29 -12.42 -24.19
N TRP A 4 11.60 -13.66 -23.81
CA TRP A 4 11.81 -14.02 -22.41
C TRP A 4 13.19 -13.53 -21.97
N THR A 5 13.26 -12.89 -20.81
CA THR A 5 14.50 -12.38 -20.23
C THR A 5 14.64 -12.98 -18.84
N ILE A 6 15.75 -13.70 -18.61
CA ILE A 6 16.11 -14.23 -17.30
C ILE A 6 17.13 -13.27 -16.70
N LYS A 7 16.83 -12.72 -15.52
CA LYS A 7 17.82 -11.95 -14.76
C LYS A 7 18.88 -12.92 -14.23
N LYS A 8 20.15 -12.63 -14.52
CA LYS A 8 21.28 -13.36 -13.92
C LYS A 8 21.53 -12.79 -12.53
N HIS A 9 21.87 -13.66 -11.60
CA HIS A 9 22.21 -13.30 -10.22
C HIS A 9 23.58 -13.83 -9.88
N ASN A 10 24.30 -13.09 -9.04
CA ASN A 10 25.51 -13.58 -8.42
C ASN A 10 25.14 -14.68 -7.42
N HIS A 11 25.70 -15.88 -7.59
CA HIS A 11 25.41 -17.00 -6.70
C HIS A 11 25.83 -16.73 -5.25
N ASP A 12 26.88 -15.93 -5.04
CA ASP A 12 27.36 -15.60 -3.71
C ASP A 12 26.39 -14.66 -2.99
N GLU A 13 25.89 -13.61 -3.66
CA GLU A 13 24.86 -12.70 -3.11
C GLU A 13 23.58 -13.45 -2.77
N VAL A 14 23.14 -14.33 -3.67
CA VAL A 14 21.95 -15.18 -3.44
C VAL A 14 22.13 -16.04 -2.21
N LYS A 15 23.30 -16.66 -2.05
CA LYS A 15 23.60 -17.53 -0.91
C LYS A 15 23.69 -16.73 0.39
N GLN A 16 24.40 -15.61 0.39
CA GLN A 16 24.54 -14.74 1.56
C GLN A 16 23.18 -14.28 2.09
N LEU A 17 22.31 -13.78 1.22
CA LEU A 17 20.98 -13.32 1.62
C LEU A 17 20.06 -14.49 2.04
N ALA A 18 20.19 -15.65 1.39
CA ALA A 18 19.46 -16.86 1.77
C ALA A 18 19.84 -17.34 3.18
N ASP A 19 21.14 -17.38 3.48
CA ASP A 19 21.67 -17.80 4.77
C ASP A 19 21.30 -16.80 5.88
N ALA A 20 21.42 -15.49 5.61
CA ALA A 20 21.08 -14.43 6.56
C ALA A 20 19.60 -14.47 6.98
N LEU A 21 18.69 -14.58 6.00
CA LEU A 21 17.24 -14.60 6.25
C LEU A 21 16.69 -16.01 6.54
N LYS A 22 17.53 -17.05 6.49
CA LYS A 22 17.13 -18.47 6.61
C LYS A 22 16.01 -18.86 5.63
N ILE A 23 16.12 -18.40 4.39
CA ILE A 23 15.18 -18.68 3.30
C ILE A 23 15.84 -19.52 2.20
N SER A 24 15.04 -20.07 1.29
CA SER A 24 15.58 -20.81 0.15
C SER A 24 16.30 -19.89 -0.86
N SER A 25 17.31 -20.41 -1.55
CA SER A 25 18.06 -19.68 -2.58
C SER A 25 17.18 -19.18 -3.73
N ILE A 26 16.09 -19.88 -4.05
CA ILE A 26 15.13 -19.43 -5.07
C ILE A 26 14.39 -18.17 -4.62
N VAL A 27 13.98 -18.08 -3.34
CA VAL A 27 13.33 -16.87 -2.80
C VAL A 27 14.33 -15.72 -2.73
N SER A 28 15.56 -15.97 -2.28
CA SER A 28 16.65 -14.98 -2.28
C SER A 28 16.91 -14.40 -3.68
N ALA A 29 17.04 -15.26 -4.70
CA ALA A 29 17.22 -14.81 -6.08
C ALA A 29 16.04 -13.96 -6.59
N LEU A 30 14.81 -14.31 -6.21
CA LEU A 30 13.61 -13.53 -6.57
C LEU A 30 13.55 -12.17 -5.87
N LEU A 31 14.04 -12.05 -4.65
CA LEU A 31 14.13 -10.80 -3.89
C LEU A 31 15.16 -9.86 -4.51
N ILE A 32 16.36 -10.35 -4.81
CA ILE A 32 17.40 -9.60 -5.54
C ILE A 32 16.86 -9.16 -6.91
N SER A 33 16.17 -10.05 -7.64
CA SER A 33 15.49 -9.72 -8.90
C SER A 33 14.51 -8.55 -8.82
N ARG A 34 13.91 -8.34 -7.64
CA ARG A 34 12.95 -7.26 -7.36
C ARG A 34 13.59 -6.01 -6.74
N GLY A 35 14.91 -6.01 -6.53
CA GLY A 35 15.66 -4.88 -5.97
C GLY A 35 15.82 -4.92 -4.44
N TYR A 36 15.51 -6.05 -3.79
CA TYR A 36 15.74 -6.26 -2.37
C TYR A 36 17.08 -6.98 -2.18
N GLU A 37 18.17 -6.21 -2.25
CA GLU A 37 19.55 -6.73 -2.25
C GLU A 37 20.15 -6.83 -0.85
N THR A 38 19.56 -6.15 0.14
CA THR A 38 20.04 -6.13 1.53
C THR A 38 19.15 -6.98 2.43
N GLU A 39 19.74 -7.55 3.48
CA GLU A 39 19.00 -8.27 4.53
C GLU A 39 17.87 -7.41 5.09
N GLU A 40 18.13 -6.14 5.41
CA GLU A 40 17.15 -5.20 5.94
C GLU A 40 15.97 -4.99 4.98
N SER A 41 16.24 -4.68 3.71
CA SER A 41 15.19 -4.39 2.72
C SER A 41 14.34 -5.63 2.42
N ALA A 42 14.99 -6.79 2.32
CA ALA A 42 14.32 -8.07 2.09
C ALA A 42 13.51 -8.51 3.32
N HIS A 43 14.05 -8.38 4.53
CA HIS A 43 13.34 -8.69 5.76
C HIS A 43 12.10 -7.80 5.92
N LYS A 44 12.24 -6.49 5.67
CA LYS A 44 11.13 -5.52 5.72
C LYS A 44 10.02 -5.83 4.72
N PHE A 45 10.39 -6.29 3.53
CA PHE A 45 9.43 -6.71 2.50
C PHE A 45 8.69 -7.99 2.87
N LEU A 46 9.40 -9.00 3.39
CA LEU A 46 8.80 -10.28 3.79
C LEU A 46 7.95 -10.16 5.06
N ASN A 47 8.27 -9.21 5.94
CA ASN A 47 7.59 -8.99 7.22
C ASN A 47 7.07 -7.55 7.31
N PRO A 48 6.03 -7.19 6.54
CA PRO A 48 5.46 -5.86 6.61
C PRO A 48 4.79 -5.61 7.97
N SER A 49 4.90 -4.39 8.48
CA SER A 49 4.24 -3.91 9.69
C SER A 49 3.57 -2.57 9.43
N TYR A 50 2.65 -2.16 10.32
CA TYR A 50 2.01 -0.85 10.22
C TYR A 50 3.01 0.32 10.36
N GLU A 51 4.12 0.11 11.06
CA GLU A 51 5.20 1.11 11.21
C GLU A 51 5.92 1.39 9.89
N HIS A 52 5.77 0.51 8.90
CA HIS A 52 6.34 0.71 7.57
C HIS A 52 5.46 1.56 6.66
N LEU A 53 4.23 1.89 7.06
CA LEU A 53 3.35 2.77 6.29
C LEU A 53 3.88 4.19 6.29
N HIS A 54 3.68 4.90 5.18
CA HIS A 54 3.98 6.32 5.11
C HIS A 54 3.03 7.11 6.02
N GLU A 55 3.56 8.18 6.62
CA GLU A 55 2.76 9.17 7.32
C GLU A 55 1.65 9.70 6.39
N PRO A 56 0.35 9.51 6.72
CA PRO A 56 -0.75 9.86 5.81
C PRO A 56 -0.72 11.32 5.36
N PHE A 57 -0.25 12.22 6.23
CA PHE A 57 -0.14 13.66 5.97
C PHE A 57 0.93 14.06 4.97
N LEU A 58 1.75 13.12 4.49
CA LEU A 58 2.68 13.35 3.38
C LEU A 58 1.97 13.34 2.02
N MET A 59 0.76 12.79 1.94
CA MET A 59 -0.02 12.80 0.71
C MET A 59 -0.46 14.23 0.37
N LYS A 60 -0.10 14.70 -0.83
CA LYS A 60 -0.42 16.05 -1.29
C LYS A 60 -1.92 16.31 -1.20
N GLY A 61 -2.31 17.41 -0.54
CA GLY A 61 -3.71 17.86 -0.44
C GLY A 61 -4.54 17.16 0.66
N ILE A 62 -3.96 16.21 1.41
CA ILE A 62 -4.73 15.44 2.38
C ILE A 62 -5.15 16.26 3.61
N LYS A 63 -4.34 17.24 4.02
CA LYS A 63 -4.67 18.12 5.17
C LYS A 63 -5.90 18.96 4.85
N GLU A 64 -5.93 19.53 3.64
CA GLU A 64 -7.02 20.34 3.12
C GLU A 64 -8.29 19.50 2.93
N ALA A 65 -8.16 18.28 2.39
CA ALA A 65 -9.27 17.35 2.23
C ALA A 65 -9.90 16.95 3.56
N VAL A 66 -9.08 16.58 4.57
CA VAL A 66 -9.56 16.26 5.92
C VAL A 66 -10.29 17.45 6.53
N GLY A 67 -9.71 18.66 6.45
CA GLY A 67 -10.36 19.87 6.95
C GLY A 67 -11.71 20.16 6.29
N ARG A 68 -11.81 19.98 4.96
CA ARG A 68 -13.07 20.15 4.22
C ARG A 68 -14.14 19.14 4.62
N ILE A 69 -13.76 17.88 4.82
CA ILE A 69 -14.67 16.79 5.22
C ILE A 69 -15.16 17.03 6.65
N LEU A 70 -14.27 17.33 7.60
CA LEU A 70 -14.66 17.61 8.98
C LEU A 70 -15.65 18.79 9.07
N LYS A 71 -15.40 19.84 8.28
CA LYS A 71 -16.33 20.97 8.18
C LYS A 71 -17.70 20.57 7.61
N ALA A 72 -17.75 19.70 6.60
CA ALA A 72 -19.02 19.18 6.09
C ALA A 72 -19.80 18.42 7.18
N ILE A 73 -19.11 17.59 7.96
CA ILE A 73 -19.72 16.82 9.05
C ILE A 73 -20.29 17.76 10.11
N GLU A 74 -19.51 18.75 10.56
CA GLU A 74 -19.95 19.75 11.54
C GLU A 74 -21.20 20.52 11.07
N ASN A 75 -21.20 20.89 9.78
CA ASN A 75 -22.31 21.62 9.16
C ASN A 75 -23.50 20.73 8.75
N ARG A 76 -23.43 19.40 8.97
CA ARG A 76 -24.42 18.42 8.50
C ARG A 76 -24.68 18.50 6.99
N GLU A 77 -23.64 18.79 6.22
CA GLU A 77 -23.67 18.71 4.75
C GLU A 77 -23.74 17.25 4.31
N LYS A 78 -24.52 16.96 3.25
CA LYS A 78 -24.51 15.64 2.63
C LYS A 78 -23.20 15.43 1.87
N ILE A 79 -22.55 14.28 2.09
CA ILE A 79 -21.32 13.92 1.39
C ILE A 79 -21.62 12.84 0.36
N LEU A 80 -21.33 13.10 -0.91
CA LEU A 80 -21.37 12.10 -1.97
C LEU A 80 -19.98 11.50 -2.15
N ILE A 81 -19.88 10.19 -2.06
CA ILE A 81 -18.65 9.44 -2.37
C ILE A 81 -18.76 8.95 -3.81
N TRP A 82 -17.86 9.40 -4.66
CA TRP A 82 -17.80 9.01 -6.06
C TRP A 82 -16.64 8.04 -6.27
N GLY A 83 -16.95 6.75 -6.45
CA GLY A 83 -15.96 5.69 -6.63
C GLY A 83 -15.59 5.44 -8.09
N ASP A 84 -14.53 4.67 -8.32
CA ASP A 84 -14.30 4.00 -9.61
C ASP A 84 -14.92 2.59 -9.59
N TYR A 85 -15.25 2.05 -10.76
CA TYR A 85 -16.00 0.82 -10.93
C TYR A 85 -15.16 -0.45 -10.70
N ASP A 86 -13.84 -0.33 -10.60
CA ASP A 86 -12.97 -1.46 -10.32
C ASP A 86 -13.06 -1.89 -8.84
N VAL A 87 -12.39 -3.00 -8.51
CA VAL A 87 -12.44 -3.58 -7.17
C VAL A 87 -11.83 -2.64 -6.13
N ASP A 88 -10.77 -1.92 -6.48
CA ASP A 88 -10.09 -1.00 -5.57
C ASP A 88 -10.97 0.24 -5.30
N GLY A 89 -11.64 0.78 -6.32
CA GLY A 89 -12.58 1.89 -6.21
C GLY A 89 -13.83 1.54 -5.40
N THR A 90 -14.39 0.36 -5.63
CA THR A 90 -15.57 -0.14 -4.90
C THR A 90 -15.24 -0.38 -3.42
N THR A 91 -14.13 -1.07 -3.14
CA THR A 91 -13.73 -1.35 -1.75
C THR A 91 -13.34 -0.08 -1.01
N GLY A 92 -12.60 0.84 -1.65
CA GLY A 92 -12.27 2.14 -1.10
C GLY A 92 -13.51 2.98 -0.75
N THR A 93 -14.52 2.98 -1.63
CA THR A 93 -15.80 3.66 -1.39
C THR A 93 -16.50 3.13 -0.15
N VAL A 94 -16.55 1.80 0.03
CA VAL A 94 -17.16 1.18 1.21
C VAL A 94 -16.40 1.52 2.50
N VAL A 95 -15.06 1.48 2.47
CA VAL A 95 -14.23 1.84 3.62
C VAL A 95 -14.46 3.29 4.02
N LEU A 96 -14.41 4.22 3.06
CA LEU A 96 -14.61 5.64 3.31
C LEU A 96 -16.02 5.92 3.84
N ARG A 97 -17.04 5.31 3.24
CA ARG A 97 -18.42 5.43 3.67
C ARG A 97 -18.59 5.03 5.14
N LYS A 98 -18.10 3.84 5.51
CA LYS A 98 -18.20 3.35 6.89
C LYS A 98 -17.47 4.28 7.86
N ALA A 99 -16.28 4.75 7.52
CA ALA A 99 -15.53 5.68 8.36
C ALA A 99 -16.29 6.99 8.57
N LEU A 100 -16.87 7.56 7.52
CA LEU A 100 -17.65 8.80 7.60
C LEU A 100 -18.95 8.63 8.38
N GLU A 101 -19.67 7.51 8.19
CA GLU A 101 -20.88 7.18 8.98
C GLU A 101 -20.55 7.04 10.47
N ILE A 102 -19.42 6.40 10.84
CA ILE A 102 -18.95 6.31 12.23
C ILE A 102 -18.68 7.70 12.81
N LEU A 103 -18.19 8.63 11.99
CA LEU A 103 -17.95 10.03 12.37
C LEU A 103 -19.23 10.89 12.37
N GLY A 104 -20.40 10.32 12.06
CA GLY A 104 -21.69 11.00 12.08
C GLY A 104 -22.07 11.74 10.79
N ALA A 105 -21.38 11.46 9.68
CA ALA A 105 -21.71 12.03 8.37
C ALA A 105 -22.98 11.39 7.76
N GLU A 106 -23.79 12.20 7.08
CA GLU A 106 -24.81 11.69 6.15
C GLU A 106 -24.17 11.49 4.77
N THR A 107 -24.08 10.24 4.31
CA THR A 107 -23.39 9.90 3.07
C THR A 107 -24.31 9.28 2.01
N GLY A 108 -24.06 9.64 0.75
CA GLY A 108 -24.51 8.91 -0.44
C GLY A 108 -23.31 8.37 -1.21
N PHE A 109 -23.54 7.44 -2.13
CA PHE A 109 -22.48 6.92 -3.00
C PHE A 109 -23.01 6.69 -4.42
N LEU A 110 -22.13 6.86 -5.40
CA LEU A 110 -22.34 6.55 -6.81
C LEU A 110 -21.14 5.78 -7.36
#